data_AF-A0A3D3LDW8-F1
#
_entry.id   AF-A0A3D3LDW8-F1
#
_cell.length_a   1.000
_cell.length_b   1.000
_cell.length_c   1.000
_cell.angle_alpha   90.00
_cell.angle_beta   90.00
_cell.angle_gamma   90.00
#
_symmetry.space_group_name_H-M   'P 1'
#
loop_
_entity.id
_entity.type
_entity.pdbx_description
1 polymer ?
#
loop_
_entity_poly.entity_id
_entity_poly.type
_entity_poly.pdbx_seq_one_letter_code
_entity_poly.pdbx_strand_id
1 'polypeptide(L)'
;MVFSGGFPRVHEPHAVHAAQRAIYHVQRNLEDVQAALYPDRVLLCDRGTVDGAAYWPGEPAGFFTDLGSSMKAELERYDAVIFFESAAVGGMGIEGGNPTRIESLQQAVELDRKLRALWSRHPRFHLVPHNASFFKKISFGLAVLEGVVNELAAAR
;
A
#
# COMPACT_ATOMS: atom_id res chain seq x y z
N MET A 1 3.95 9.65 2.44
CA MET A 1 4.30 8.85 3.64
C MET A 1 3.21 8.96 4.70
N VAL A 2 2.47 7.87 4.93
CA VAL A 2 1.33 7.82 5.87
C VAL A 2 1.75 8.15 7.31
N PHE A 3 2.82 7.53 7.83
CA PHE A 3 3.24 7.71 9.24
C PHE A 3 3.91 9.04 9.56
N SER A 4 4.30 9.84 8.56
CA SER A 4 4.76 11.22 8.80
C SER A 4 3.61 12.21 8.97
N GLY A 5 2.36 11.79 8.77
CA GLY A 5 1.15 12.61 8.91
C GLY A 5 0.60 12.72 10.34
N GLY A 6 1.36 12.31 11.36
CA GLY A 6 0.95 12.39 12.77
C GLY A 6 0.33 11.10 13.34
N PHE A 7 0.48 9.96 12.67
CA PHE A 7 0.01 8.67 13.19
C PHE A 7 1.13 7.94 13.95
N PRO A 8 0.97 7.68 15.26
CA PRO A 8 2.03 7.13 16.08
C PRO A 8 2.37 5.68 15.69
N ARG A 9 3.67 5.37 15.69
CA ARG A 9 4.20 4.03 15.47
C ARG A 9 4.44 3.38 16.82
N VAL A 10 3.51 2.51 17.23
CA VAL A 10 3.48 1.88 18.56
C VAL A 10 3.23 0.39 18.44
N HIS A 11 3.51 -0.35 19.52
CA HIS A 11 3.33 -1.82 19.57
C HIS A 11 2.15 -2.25 20.45
N GLU A 12 1.56 -1.34 21.22
CA GLU A 12 0.39 -1.64 22.06
C GLU A 12 -0.82 -1.92 21.15
N PRO A 13 -1.42 -3.13 21.19
CA PRO A 13 -2.42 -3.54 20.20
C PRO A 13 -3.62 -2.60 20.05
N HIS A 14 -4.18 -2.10 21.15
CA HIS A 14 -5.33 -1.20 21.09
C HIS A 14 -4.99 0.14 20.43
N ALA A 15 -3.80 0.67 20.70
CA ALA A 15 -3.28 1.86 20.04
C ALA A 15 -3.00 1.62 18.55
N VAL A 16 -2.53 0.44 18.16
CA VAL A 16 -2.38 0.08 16.73
C VAL A 16 -3.74 0.00 16.04
N HIS A 17 -4.75 -0.64 16.65
CA HIS A 17 -6.12 -0.66 16.11
C HIS A 17 -6.64 0.75 15.86
N ALA A 18 -6.50 1.65 16.85
CA ALA A 18 -6.92 3.05 16.72
C ALA A 18 -6.16 3.79 15.60
N ALA A 19 -4.84 3.61 15.52
CA ALA A 19 -4.02 4.23 14.48
C ALA A 19 -4.40 3.72 13.07
N GLN A 20 -4.61 2.40 12.90
CA GLN A 20 -4.98 1.83 11.60
C GLN A 20 -6.38 2.28 11.15
N ARG A 21 -7.35 2.39 12.07
CA ARG A 21 -8.66 3.00 11.75
C ARG A 21 -8.51 4.44 11.27
N ALA A 22 -7.74 5.25 12.00
CA ALA A 22 -7.54 6.64 11.64
C ALA A 22 -6.86 6.80 10.27
N ILE A 23 -5.80 6.01 10.02
CA ILE A 23 -5.12 5.95 8.72
C ILE A 23 -6.09 5.56 7.60
N TYR A 24 -6.89 4.51 7.81
CA TYR A 24 -7.88 4.05 6.82
C TYR A 24 -8.86 5.16 6.46
N HIS A 25 -9.47 5.80 7.45
CA HIS A 25 -10.46 6.84 7.19
C HIS A 25 -9.82 8.07 6.54
N VAL A 26 -8.62 8.47 6.93
CA VAL A 26 -7.93 9.60 6.29
C VAL A 26 -7.58 9.27 4.84
N GLN A 27 -7.01 8.09 4.58
CA GLN A 27 -6.70 7.63 3.22
C GLN A 27 -7.94 7.67 2.34
N ARG A 28 -9.02 7.01 2.78
CA ARG A 28 -10.27 6.90 2.02
C ARG A 28 -10.87 8.27 1.71
N ASN A 29 -10.97 9.15 2.71
CA ASN A 29 -11.56 10.47 2.51
C ASN A 29 -10.69 11.37 1.62
N LEU A 30 -9.36 11.28 1.70
CA LEU A 30 -8.48 12.03 0.81
C LEU A 30 -8.55 11.54 -0.63
N GLU A 31 -8.65 10.22 -0.85
CA GLU A 31 -8.94 9.66 -2.18
C GLU A 31 -10.26 10.20 -2.73
N ASP A 32 -11.33 10.19 -1.92
CA ASP A 32 -12.65 10.66 -2.32
C ASP A 32 -12.63 12.18 -2.63
N VAL A 33 -11.87 12.99 -1.89
CA VAL A 33 -11.64 14.41 -2.21
C VAL A 33 -10.96 14.58 -3.57
N GLN A 34 -9.90 13.81 -3.85
CA GLN A 34 -9.21 13.91 -5.15
C GLN A 34 -10.11 13.48 -6.32
N ALA A 35 -10.91 12.43 -6.12
CA ALA A 35 -11.87 11.96 -7.13
C ALA A 35 -12.96 13.00 -7.42
N ALA A 36 -13.47 13.68 -6.38
CA ALA A 36 -14.46 14.74 -6.55
C ALA A 36 -13.89 15.98 -7.27
N LEU A 37 -12.64 16.36 -6.98
CA LEU A 37 -11.99 17.52 -7.60
C LEU A 37 -11.53 17.26 -9.03
N TYR A 38 -11.20 16.00 -9.37
CA TYR A 38 -10.59 15.63 -10.64
C TYR A 38 -11.23 14.37 -11.26
N PRO A 39 -12.54 14.35 -11.55
CA PRO A 39 -13.27 13.15 -11.99
C PRO A 39 -12.72 12.54 -13.30
N ASP A 40 -12.16 13.37 -14.18
CA ASP A 40 -11.64 12.93 -15.48
C ASP A 40 -10.16 12.56 -15.45
N ARG A 41 -9.51 12.54 -14.28
CA ARG A 41 -8.08 12.20 -14.16
C ARG A 41 -7.88 10.78 -13.64
N VAL A 42 -6.69 10.23 -13.90
CA VAL A 42 -6.22 9.03 -13.21
C VAL A 42 -5.61 9.48 -11.88
N LEU A 43 -6.06 8.88 -10.78
CA LEU A 43 -5.51 9.13 -9.46
C LEU A 43 -4.42 8.11 -9.14
N LEU A 44 -3.22 8.59 -8.85
CA LEU A 44 -2.12 7.76 -8.37
C LEU A 44 -2.05 7.83 -6.85
N CYS A 45 -2.43 6.74 -6.19
CA CYS A 45 -2.41 6.65 -4.73
C CYS A 45 -1.08 6.05 -4.25
N ASP A 46 -0.35 6.78 -3.38
CA ASP A 46 0.74 6.21 -2.58
C ASP A 46 0.12 5.45 -1.41
N ARG A 47 0.05 4.11 -1.54
CA ARG A 47 -0.72 3.16 -0.69
C ARG A 47 -2.22 3.16 -0.98
N GLY A 48 -2.93 2.26 -0.28
CA GLY A 48 -4.38 2.14 -0.35
C GLY A 48 -4.97 1.51 0.91
N THR A 49 -6.29 1.40 0.97
CA THR A 49 -7.06 1.04 2.17
C THR A 49 -6.77 -0.36 2.71
N VAL A 50 -6.31 -1.28 1.86
CA VAL A 50 -5.94 -2.65 2.23
C VAL A 50 -4.65 -2.69 3.07
N ASP A 51 -3.78 -1.68 3.01
CA ASP A 51 -2.50 -1.67 3.75
C ASP A 51 -2.69 -1.89 5.25
N GLY A 52 -3.75 -1.30 5.84
CA GLY A 52 -3.99 -1.36 7.28
C GLY A 52 -4.13 -2.78 7.82
N ALA A 53 -4.62 -3.72 6.99
CA ALA A 53 -4.76 -5.12 7.36
C ALA A 53 -3.41 -5.82 7.59
N ALA A 54 -2.31 -5.35 6.97
CA ALA A 54 -0.98 -5.91 7.19
C ALA A 54 -0.36 -5.49 8.53
N TYR A 55 -0.80 -4.36 9.08
CA TYR A 55 -0.37 -3.83 10.39
C TYR A 55 -1.34 -4.17 11.51
N TRP A 56 -2.50 -4.75 11.19
CA TRP A 56 -3.54 -5.06 12.15
C TRP A 56 -3.09 -6.14 13.14
N PRO A 57 -3.17 -5.89 14.46
CA PRO A 57 -2.98 -6.93 15.47
C PRO A 57 -4.02 -8.04 15.32
N GLY A 58 -3.55 -9.27 15.12
CA GLY A 58 -4.37 -10.45 14.90
C GLY A 58 -4.52 -10.80 13.41
N GLU A 59 -5.65 -11.40 13.05
CA GLU A 59 -5.92 -11.81 11.67
C GLU A 59 -6.28 -10.60 10.79
N PRO A 60 -5.76 -10.52 9.54
CA PRO A 60 -6.07 -9.43 8.61
C PRO A 60 -7.58 -9.26 8.33
N ALA A 61 -8.35 -10.35 8.38
CA ALA A 61 -9.81 -10.31 8.22
C ALA A 61 -10.49 -9.46 9.30
N GLY A 62 -9.92 -9.42 10.51
CA GLY A 62 -10.43 -8.63 11.62
C GLY A 62 -10.43 -7.12 11.34
N PHE A 63 -9.46 -6.62 10.57
CA PHE A 63 -9.42 -5.21 10.15
C PHE A 63 -10.64 -4.83 9.32
N PHE A 64 -10.99 -5.63 8.32
CA PHE A 64 -12.14 -5.34 7.47
C PHE A 64 -13.46 -5.45 8.23
N THR A 65 -13.58 -6.44 9.13
CA THR A 65 -14.74 -6.57 10.02
C THR A 65 -14.89 -5.35 10.94
N ASP A 66 -13.80 -4.88 11.55
CA ASP A 66 -13.80 -3.70 12.44
C ASP A 66 -14.28 -2.44 11.72
N LEU A 67 -13.92 -2.31 10.43
CA LEU A 67 -14.33 -1.20 9.58
C LEU A 67 -15.72 -1.35 8.94
N GLY A 68 -16.40 -2.48 9.16
CA GLY A 68 -17.68 -2.78 8.50
C GLY A 68 -17.55 -2.94 6.98
N SER A 69 -16.39 -3.40 6.51
CA SER A 69 -16.08 -3.58 5.09
C SER A 69 -15.67 -5.04 4.79
N SER A 70 -15.18 -5.29 3.58
CA SER A 70 -14.63 -6.58 3.18
C SER A 70 -13.41 -6.39 2.30
N MET A 71 -12.51 -7.37 2.29
CA MET A 71 -11.37 -7.37 1.38
C MET A 71 -11.78 -7.15 -0.08
N LYS A 72 -12.90 -7.75 -0.51
CA LYS A 72 -13.40 -7.59 -1.88
C LYS A 72 -13.78 -6.14 -2.15
N ALA A 73 -14.58 -5.53 -1.27
CA ALA A 73 -15.02 -4.14 -1.42
C ALA A 73 -13.84 -3.17 -1.44
N GLU A 74 -12.82 -3.40 -0.60
CA GLU A 74 -11.62 -2.56 -0.56
C GLU A 74 -10.75 -2.73 -1.81
N LEU A 75 -10.66 -3.93 -2.38
CA LEU A 75 -9.95 -4.14 -3.65
C LEU A 75 -10.67 -3.47 -4.82
N GLU A 76 -12.00 -3.57 -4.89
CA GLU A 76 -12.82 -2.98 -5.95
C GLU A 76 -12.77 -1.44 -6.01
N ARG A 77 -12.22 -0.78 -4.99
CA ARG A 77 -11.94 0.66 -5.01
C ARG A 77 -10.82 1.04 -5.97
N TYR A 78 -9.92 0.11 -6.28
CA TYR A 78 -8.74 0.39 -7.09
C TYR A 78 -8.92 -0.16 -8.49
N ASP A 79 -8.59 0.65 -9.48
CA ASP A 79 -8.57 0.18 -10.85
C ASP A 79 -7.43 -0.84 -11.06
N ALA A 80 -6.23 -0.52 -10.58
CA ALA A 80 -5.06 -1.38 -10.71
C ALA A 80 -4.13 -1.18 -9.52
N VAL A 81 -3.28 -2.17 -9.26
CA VAL A 81 -2.30 -2.15 -8.17
C VAL A 81 -0.92 -2.39 -8.73
N ILE A 82 0.01 -1.46 -8.48
CA ILE A 82 1.43 -1.62 -8.80
C ILE A 82 2.21 -1.78 -7.50
N PHE A 83 2.67 -3.01 -7.24
CA PHE A 83 3.33 -3.38 -6.00
C PHE A 83 4.84 -3.37 -6.18
N PHE A 84 5.52 -2.45 -5.48
CA PHE A 84 6.98 -2.39 -5.46
C PHE A 84 7.53 -3.22 -4.30
N GLU A 85 8.11 -4.38 -4.62
CA GLU A 85 8.72 -5.28 -3.63
C GLU A 85 9.88 -4.59 -2.91
N SER A 86 9.95 -4.72 -1.59
CA SER A 86 10.91 -4.05 -0.73
C SER A 86 12.35 -4.44 -1.04
N ALA A 87 13.28 -3.48 -0.89
CA ALA A 87 14.71 -3.78 -0.96
C ALA A 87 15.17 -4.72 0.16
N ALA A 88 14.40 -4.80 1.25
CA ALA A 88 14.65 -5.72 2.35
C ALA A 88 14.70 -7.19 1.89
N VAL A 89 13.93 -7.55 0.85
CA VAL A 89 13.91 -8.92 0.27
C VAL A 89 15.27 -9.30 -0.31
N GLY A 90 16.02 -8.34 -0.85
CA GLY A 90 17.37 -8.54 -1.37
C GLY A 90 18.46 -8.52 -0.30
N GLY A 91 18.12 -8.53 0.99
CA GLY A 91 19.08 -8.40 2.09
C GLY A 91 19.70 -7.01 2.21
N MET A 92 19.27 -6.05 1.40
CA MET A 92 19.74 -4.67 1.50
C MET A 92 18.97 -3.97 2.61
N GLY A 93 19.67 -3.72 3.71
CA GLY A 93 19.23 -2.76 4.71
C GLY A 93 18.97 -1.42 4.05
N ILE A 94 17.79 -0.86 4.28
CA ILE A 94 17.54 0.56 3.99
C ILE A 94 18.03 1.34 5.22
N GLU A 95 19.31 1.18 5.55
CA GLU A 95 19.94 1.89 6.66
C GLU A 95 20.15 3.34 6.21
N GLY A 96 19.38 4.26 6.80
CA GLY A 96 19.67 5.71 6.74
C GLY A 96 18.66 6.62 6.04
N GLY A 97 17.54 6.13 5.51
CA GLY A 97 16.64 6.97 4.70
C GLY A 97 15.32 7.43 5.34
N ASN A 98 14.73 6.63 6.23
CA ASN A 98 13.38 6.88 6.73
C ASN A 98 13.30 6.78 8.26
N PRO A 99 13.21 7.91 8.99
CA PRO A 99 13.16 7.94 10.45
C PRO A 99 11.88 7.33 11.04
N THR A 100 10.86 7.07 10.21
CA THR A 100 9.60 6.44 10.67
C THR A 100 9.63 4.91 10.65
N ARG A 101 10.69 4.30 10.10
CA ARG A 101 10.87 2.84 10.08
C ARG A 101 11.46 2.37 11.40
N ILE A 102 10.78 1.40 12.03
CA ILE A 102 11.19 0.80 13.32
C ILE A 102 11.43 -0.70 13.20
N GLU A 103 11.12 -1.29 12.04
CA GLU A 103 11.25 -2.71 11.75
C GLU A 103 12.71 -3.12 11.50
N SER A 104 13.08 -4.30 12.00
CA SER A 104 14.27 -5.01 11.55
C SER A 104 14.16 -5.38 10.06
N LEU A 105 15.29 -5.75 9.45
CA LEU A 105 15.31 -6.25 8.08
C LEU A 105 14.35 -7.45 7.89
N GLN A 106 14.35 -8.41 8.82
CA GLN A 106 13.45 -9.57 8.74
C GLN A 106 11.98 -9.15 8.88
N GLN A 107 11.67 -8.25 9.81
CA GLN A 107 10.31 -7.73 9.98
C GLN A 107 9.82 -6.99 8.73
N ALA A 108 10.71 -6.24 8.06
CA ALA A 108 10.40 -5.57 6.81
C ALA A 108 10.13 -6.55 5.66
N VAL A 109 10.87 -7.67 5.57
CA VAL A 109 10.59 -8.75 4.60
C VAL A 109 9.25 -9.41 4.88
N GLU A 110 8.94 -9.68 6.15
CA GLU A 110 7.67 -10.31 6.52
C GLU A 110 6.48 -9.39 6.23
N LEU A 111 6.61 -8.10 6.53
CA LEU A 111 5.59 -7.11 6.22
C LEU A 111 5.36 -6.98 4.70
N ASP A 112 6.42 -7.00 3.89
CA ASP A 112 6.34 -7.00 2.43
C ASP A 112 5.54 -8.21 1.92
N ARG A 113 5.85 -9.42 2.43
CA ARG A 113 5.12 -10.64 2.10
C ARG A 113 3.64 -10.56 2.47
N LYS A 114 3.33 -10.03 3.65
CA LYS A 114 1.94 -9.83 4.10
C LYS A 114 1.18 -8.89 3.18
N LEU A 115 1.77 -7.72 2.88
CA LEU A 115 1.17 -6.75 1.98
C LEU A 115 0.97 -7.34 0.58
N ARG A 116 1.98 -8.04 0.05
CA ARG A 116 1.89 -8.70 -1.25
C ARG A 116 0.77 -9.74 -1.28
N ALA A 117 0.64 -10.58 -0.26
CA ALA A 117 -0.41 -11.60 -0.18
C ALA A 117 -1.83 -11.01 -0.17
N LEU A 118 -2.00 -9.83 0.45
CA LEU A 118 -3.26 -9.10 0.43
C LEU A 118 -3.50 -8.51 -0.98
N TRP A 119 -2.58 -7.70 -1.47
CA TRP A 119 -2.74 -6.95 -2.71
C TRP A 119 -2.76 -7.82 -3.97
N SER A 120 -2.08 -8.99 -3.98
CA SER A 120 -2.04 -9.89 -5.14
C SER A 120 -3.39 -10.53 -5.46
N ARG A 121 -4.40 -10.34 -4.61
CA ARG A 121 -5.78 -10.75 -4.86
C ARG A 121 -6.53 -9.80 -5.80
N HIS A 122 -5.97 -8.62 -6.08
CA HIS A 122 -6.51 -7.69 -7.06
C HIS A 122 -6.42 -8.29 -8.49
N PRO A 123 -7.47 -8.23 -9.32
CA PRO A 123 -7.44 -8.82 -10.67
C PRO A 123 -6.43 -8.16 -11.60
N ARG A 124 -6.15 -6.87 -11.41
CA ARG A 124 -5.10 -6.12 -12.12
C ARG A 124 -3.94 -5.79 -11.19
N PHE A 125 -3.20 -6.82 -10.76
CA PHE A 125 -2.04 -6.70 -9.89
C PHE A 125 -0.75 -6.81 -10.69
N HIS A 126 0.13 -5.82 -10.57
CA HIS A 126 1.42 -5.75 -11.23
C HIS A 126 2.54 -5.73 -10.19
N LEU A 127 3.41 -6.74 -10.22
CA LEU A 127 4.58 -6.81 -9.33
C LEU A 127 5.79 -6.16 -9.99
N VAL A 128 6.38 -5.17 -9.31
CA VAL A 128 7.73 -4.66 -9.58
C VAL A 128 8.68 -5.34 -8.60
N PRO A 129 9.38 -6.41 -9.01
CA PRO A 129 10.22 -7.18 -8.11
C PRO A 129 11.41 -6.37 -7.62
N HIS A 130 12.03 -6.85 -6.55
CA HIS A 130 13.29 -6.31 -6.10
C HIS A 130 14.35 -6.40 -7.20
N ASN A 131 15.19 -5.36 -7.31
CA ASN A 131 16.37 -5.36 -8.17
C ASN A 131 17.52 -4.66 -7.45
N ALA A 132 18.74 -5.20 -7.60
CA ALA A 132 19.95 -4.57 -7.07
C ALA A 132 20.22 -3.19 -7.70
N SER A 133 19.82 -3.00 -8.97
CA SER A 133 19.87 -1.71 -9.64
C SER A 133 18.59 -0.93 -9.42
N PHE A 134 18.69 0.17 -8.66
CA PHE A 134 17.59 1.13 -8.49
C PHE A 134 17.06 1.63 -9.83
N PHE A 135 17.95 1.98 -10.77
CA PHE A 135 17.57 2.45 -12.09
C PHE A 135 16.72 1.42 -12.84
N LYS A 136 17.15 0.15 -12.89
CA LYS A 136 16.36 -0.92 -13.53
C LYS A 136 14.98 -1.07 -12.89
N LYS A 137 14.91 -0.99 -11.56
CA LYS A 137 13.63 -1.08 -10.82
C LYS A 137 12.67 0.05 -11.18
N ILE A 138 13.17 1.29 -11.23
CA ILE A 138 12.37 2.46 -11.59
C ILE A 138 11.95 2.42 -13.06
N SER A 139 12.85 2.08 -13.98
CA SER A 139 12.49 1.94 -15.40
C SER A 139 11.39 0.90 -15.61
N PHE A 140 11.47 -0.24 -14.93
CA PHE A 140 10.41 -1.25 -14.97
C PHE A 140 9.10 -0.74 -14.38
N GLY A 141 9.15 -0.07 -13.21
CA GLY A 141 7.97 0.50 -12.58
C GLY A 141 7.28 1.57 -13.43
N LEU A 142 8.05 2.44 -14.11
CA LEU A 142 7.54 3.45 -15.02
C LEU A 142 6.86 2.81 -16.25
N ALA A 143 7.47 1.77 -16.83
CA ALA A 143 6.88 1.06 -17.96
C ALA A 143 5.54 0.39 -17.58
N VAL A 144 5.47 -0.21 -16.38
CA VAL A 144 4.21 -0.77 -15.86
C VAL A 144 3.16 0.33 -15.66
N LEU A 145 3.54 1.46 -15.05
CA LEU A 145 2.64 2.58 -14.81
C LEU A 145 2.09 3.15 -16.12
N GLU A 146 2.94 3.36 -17.12
CA GLU A 146 2.54 3.84 -18.45
C GLU A 146 1.54 2.88 -19.11
N GLY A 147 1.81 1.57 -19.06
CA GLY A 147 0.88 0.56 -19.58
C GLY A 147 -0.49 0.61 -18.91
N VAL A 148 -0.52 0.65 -17.58
CA VAL A 148 -1.77 0.72 -16.81
C VAL A 148 -2.56 2.01 -17.13
N VAL A 149 -1.89 3.16 -17.19
CA VAL A 149 -2.54 4.44 -17.51
C VAL A 149 -3.13 4.41 -18.92
N ASN A 150 -2.41 3.85 -19.90
CA ASN A 150 -2.89 3.74 -21.28
C ASN A 150 -4.10 2.81 -21.39
N GLU A 151 -4.09 1.67 -20.70
CA GLU A 151 -5.24 0.75 -20.65
C GLU A 151 -6.47 1.42 -20.04
N LEU A 152 -6.30 2.17 -18.95
CA LEU A 152 -7.39 2.89 -18.30
C LEU A 152 -7.92 4.05 -19.14
N ALA A 153 -7.05 4.75 -19.86
CA ALA A 153 -7.46 5.81 -20.77
C ALA A 153 -8.24 5.27 -21.97
N ALA A 154 -7.90 4.07 -22.46
CA ALA A 154 -8.61 3.42 -23.57
C ALA A 154 -9.96 2.79 -23.18
N ALA A 155 -10.18 2.52 -21.88
CA ALA A 155 -11.41 1.94 -21.36
C ALA A 155 -12.48 2.99 -20.99
N ARG A 156 -12.16 4.27 -21.08
CA ARG A 156 -13.07 5.41 -20.87
C ARG A 156 -13.68 5.87 -22.20
#